data_AF-A0A9R1BJ01-F1
#
_entry.id   AF-A0A9R1BJ01-F1
#
_cell.length_a   1.000
_cell.length_b   1.000
_cell.length_c   1.000
_cell.angle_alpha   90.00
_cell.angle_beta   90.00
_cell.angle_gamma   90.00
#
_symmetry.space_group_name_H-M   'P 1'
#
loop_
_entity.id
_entity.type
_entity.pdbx_description
1 polymer ?
#
loop_
_entity_poly.entity_id
_entity_poly.type
_entity_poly.pdbx_seq_one_letter_code
_entity_poly.pdbx_strand_id
1 'polypeptide(L)'
;MQVFSAPNKDSRKPAEDKQKDNEVTDFCGSCNAPYHANAFWIGCDECDQWFHGKCVNVTASEAEHIKEYKCPDCIREVIGE
;
A
#
# COMPACT_ATOMS: atom_id res chain seq x y z
N MET A 1 -0.98 -7.07 -12.88
CA MET A 1 -1.02 -6.89 -11.42
C MET A 1 0.05 -5.91 -11.03
N GLN A 2 -0.37 -4.81 -10.42
CA GLN A 2 0.49 -3.65 -10.24
C GLN A 2 1.23 -3.79 -8.90
N VAL A 3 2.39 -4.45 -8.96
CA VAL A 3 3.42 -4.28 -7.93
C VAL A 3 3.96 -2.86 -8.04
N PHE A 4 3.18 -1.90 -7.55
CA PHE A 4 3.62 -0.51 -7.56
C PHE A 4 4.69 -0.33 -6.48
N SER A 5 5.90 0.01 -6.92
CA SER A 5 6.71 0.97 -6.16
C SER A 5 5.92 2.28 -6.14
N ALA A 6 5.85 2.96 -4.99
CA ALA A 6 4.99 4.16 -4.91
C ALA A 6 5.26 5.14 -6.04
N PRO A 7 4.25 5.97 -6.36
CA PRO A 7 4.45 7.11 -7.23
C PRO A 7 5.66 7.93 -6.78
N ASN A 8 6.73 7.83 -7.56
CA ASN A 8 7.83 8.77 -7.48
C ASN A 8 7.27 10.14 -7.89
N LYS A 9 6.94 10.99 -6.91
CA LYS A 9 6.59 12.39 -7.16
C LYS A 9 7.85 13.16 -7.57
N ASP A 10 8.40 12.91 -8.75
CA ASP A 10 9.37 13.81 -9.38
C ASP A 10 8.80 14.40 -10.66
N SER A 11 8.43 15.68 -10.57
CA SER A 11 8.44 16.65 -11.67
C SER A 11 8.25 18.09 -11.13
N ARG A 12 9.39 18.76 -10.83
CA ARG A 12 9.72 20.22 -10.99
C ARG A 12 8.62 21.27 -10.62
N LYS A 13 8.74 22.29 -9.74
CA LYS A 13 9.80 23.30 -9.41
C LYS A 13 9.32 24.18 -8.18
N PRO A 14 10.15 25.10 -7.62
CA PRO A 14 10.15 25.55 -6.20
C PRO A 14 9.47 26.90 -5.84
N ALA A 15 9.32 27.08 -4.51
CA ALA A 15 9.17 28.31 -3.70
C ALA A 15 7.82 29.06 -3.75
N GLU A 16 7.00 28.91 -2.71
CA GLU A 16 6.30 29.99 -1.99
C GLU A 16 5.52 29.44 -0.78
N ASP A 17 5.22 30.35 0.14
CA ASP A 17 4.86 30.24 1.54
C ASP A 17 3.51 29.56 1.85
N LYS A 18 3.46 28.99 3.07
CA LYS A 18 2.29 28.53 3.85
C LYS A 18 1.46 27.33 3.37
N GLN A 19 1.49 26.33 4.25
CA GLN A 19 0.43 25.35 4.54
C GLN A 19 0.07 24.44 3.37
N LYS A 20 0.78 23.32 3.28
CA LYS A 20 0.29 22.16 2.54
C LYS A 20 0.51 20.94 3.42
N ASP A 21 -0.55 20.54 4.09
CA ASP A 21 -0.76 19.16 4.48
C ASP A 21 -0.54 18.33 3.20
N ASN A 22 0.71 17.94 2.96
CA ASN A 22 1.03 16.99 1.90
C ASN A 22 0.72 15.65 2.53
N GLU A 23 -0.59 15.41 2.65
CA GLU A 23 -1.29 14.14 2.72
C GLU A 23 -0.39 13.05 2.11
N VAL A 24 0.46 12.45 2.93
CA VAL A 24 1.00 11.12 2.64
C VAL A 24 -0.16 10.22 3.04
N THR A 25 -1.17 10.14 2.17
CA THR A 25 -2.42 9.39 2.40
C THR A 25 -2.22 7.89 2.42
N ASP A 26 -1.06 7.42 1.97
CA ASP A 26 -0.77 5.99 1.86
C ASP A 26 -0.07 5.49 3.12
N PHE A 27 -0.88 5.14 4.10
CA PHE A 27 -0.48 4.41 5.29
C PHE A 27 -0.72 2.91 5.10
N CYS A 28 0.15 2.09 5.69
CA CYS A 28 -0.09 0.65 5.71
C CYS A 28 -1.33 0.36 6.57
N GLY A 29 -2.36 -0.24 5.99
CA GLY A 29 -3.61 -0.57 6.68
C GLY A 29 -3.49 -1.58 7.82
N SER A 30 -2.31 -2.20 8.01
CA SER A 30 -2.05 -3.17 9.08
C SER A 30 -1.21 -2.61 10.23
N CYS A 31 -0.29 -1.68 9.97
CA CYS A 31 0.60 -1.12 11.01
C CYS A 31 0.52 0.40 11.16
N ASN A 32 -0.31 1.07 10.36
CA ASN A 32 -0.46 2.53 10.30
C ASN A 32 0.85 3.29 10.12
N ALA A 33 1.88 2.62 9.58
CA ALA A 33 3.17 3.23 9.29
C ALA A 33 3.10 3.99 7.95
N PRO A 34 3.83 5.11 7.84
CA PRO A 34 3.86 5.91 6.62
C PRO A 34 4.56 5.18 5.46
N TYR A 35 4.36 5.68 4.25
CA TYR A 35 5.02 5.15 3.06
C TYR A 35 6.56 5.10 3.18
N HIS A 36 7.15 3.94 2.84
CA HIS A 36 8.59 3.75 2.76
C HIS A 36 9.00 3.23 1.38
N ALA A 37 9.90 3.96 0.70
CA ALA A 37 10.41 3.62 -0.64
C ALA A 37 11.16 2.28 -0.71
N ASN A 38 11.63 1.78 0.43
CA ASN A 38 12.43 0.57 0.54
C ASN A 38 11.57 -0.65 0.88
N ALA A 39 10.27 -0.44 1.13
CA ALA A 39 9.34 -1.50 1.50
C ALA A 39 8.55 -1.93 0.27
N PHE A 40 8.21 -3.22 0.21
CA PHE A 40 7.31 -3.77 -0.79
C PHE A 40 5.86 -3.57 -0.34
N TRP A 41 5.03 -3.02 -1.22
CA TRP A 41 3.62 -2.73 -0.97
C TRP A 41 2.73 -3.56 -1.89
N ILE A 42 1.59 -4.00 -1.36
CA ILE A 42 0.57 -4.73 -2.09
C ILE A 42 -0.81 -4.12 -1.79
N GLY A 43 -1.63 -3.98 -2.83
CA GLY A 43 -3.00 -3.47 -2.74
C GLY A 43 -4.01 -4.60 -2.71
N CYS A 44 -4.97 -4.53 -1.79
CA CYS A 44 -6.09 -5.48 -1.68
C CYS A 44 -7.17 -5.18 -2.72
N ASP A 45 -7.68 -6.20 -3.40
CA ASP A 45 -8.73 -6.07 -4.42
C ASP A 45 -10.14 -5.93 -3.82
N GLU A 46 -10.33 -6.27 -2.53
CA GLU A 46 -11.65 -6.18 -1.88
C GLU A 46 -11.91 -4.85 -1.18
N CYS A 47 -10.87 -4.25 -0.60
CA CYS A 47 -10.98 -3.02 0.18
C CYS A 47 -10.15 -1.87 -0.39
N ASP A 48 -9.49 -2.09 -1.53
CA ASP A 48 -8.62 -1.11 -2.21
C ASP A 48 -7.53 -0.50 -1.30
N GLN A 49 -7.20 -1.19 -0.21
CA GLN A 49 -6.30 -0.68 0.82
C GLN A 49 -4.88 -1.23 0.63
N TRP A 50 -3.90 -0.41 1.03
CA TRP A 50 -2.49 -0.65 0.81
C TRP A 50 -1.79 -1.22 2.04
N PHE A 51 -0.94 -2.22 1.82
CA PHE A 51 -0.26 -2.93 2.90
C PHE A 51 1.21 -3.20 2.57
N HIS A 52 2.06 -3.15 3.58
CA HIS A 52 3.40 -3.73 3.47
C HIS A 52 3.29 -5.23 3.32
N GLY A 53 3.96 -5.83 2.33
CA GLY A 53 3.97 -7.28 2.16
C GLY A 53 4.39 -8.02 3.44
N LYS A 54 5.35 -7.46 4.21
CA LYS A 54 5.73 -8.02 5.52
C LYS A 54 4.60 -8.00 6.56
N CYS A 55 3.76 -6.96 6.57
CA CYS A 55 2.65 -6.85 7.51
C CYS A 55 1.53 -7.86 7.22
N VAL A 56 1.36 -8.22 5.95
CA VAL A 56 0.36 -9.18 5.49
C VAL A 56 0.92 -10.56 5.12
N ASN A 57 2.20 -10.81 5.46
CA ASN A 57 2.92 -12.05 5.13
C ASN A 57 2.94 -12.41 3.63
N VAL A 58 2.96 -11.41 2.75
CA VAL A 58 3.12 -11.59 1.30
C VAL A 58 4.53 -11.21 0.88
N THR A 59 5.20 -12.14 0.22
CA THR A 59 6.51 -11.87 -0.40
C THR A 59 6.35 -11.25 -1.78
N ALA A 60 7.36 -10.53 -2.26
CA ALA A 60 7.35 -9.99 -3.63
C ALA A 60 7.14 -11.11 -4.66
N SER A 61 7.78 -12.26 -4.46
CA SER A 61 7.62 -13.44 -5.32
C SER A 61 6.21 -14.00 -5.32
N GLU A 62 5.51 -14.02 -4.18
CA GLU A 62 4.09 -14.37 -4.16
C GLU A 62 3.26 -13.34 -4.91
N ALA A 63 3.47 -12.05 -4.66
CA ALA A 63 2.71 -10.98 -5.31
C ALA A 63 2.90 -10.96 -6.85
N GLU A 64 4.05 -11.40 -7.36
CA GLU A 64 4.28 -11.57 -8.80
C GLU A 64 3.37 -12.63 -9.43
N HIS A 65 2.97 -13.65 -8.66
CA HIS A 65 2.14 -14.76 -9.14
C HIS A 65 0.67 -14.63 -8.71
N ILE A 66 0.36 -13.77 -7.73
CA ILE A 66 -1.01 -13.52 -7.27
C ILE A 66 -1.73 -12.63 -8.28
N LYS A 67 -2.86 -13.12 -8.77
CA LYS A 67 -3.74 -12.35 -9.66
C LYS A 67 -4.66 -11.41 -8.89
N GLU A 68 -5.30 -11.93 -7.86
CA GLU A 68 -6.24 -11.18 -7.01
C GLU A 68 -5.75 -11.34 -5.59
N TYR A 69 -5.28 -10.25 -4.98
CA TYR A 69 -4.81 -10.25 -3.60
C TYR A 69 -5.93 -9.81 -2.67
N LYS A 70 -6.22 -10.63 -1.66
CA LYS A 70 -7.13 -10.29 -0.56
C LYS A 70 -6.33 -10.13 0.72
N CYS A 71 -6.55 -9.04 1.45
CA CYS A 71 -5.87 -8.80 2.72
C CYS A 71 -6.38 -9.77 3.81
N PRO A 72 -5.58 -10.06 4.85
CA PRO A 72 -5.97 -10.99 5.91
C PRO A 72 -7.24 -10.54 6.65
N ASP A 73 -7.55 -9.25 6.64
CA ASP A 73 -8.78 -8.73 7.24
C ASP A 73 -10.00 -9.13 6.40
N CYS A 74 -10.01 -8.84 5.09
CA CYS A 74 -11.08 -9.28 4.16
C CYS A 74 -11.22 -10.80 4.14
N ILE A 75 -10.11 -11.55 4.15
CA ILE A 75 -10.16 -13.03 4.19
C ILE A 75 -10.83 -13.52 5.48
N ARG A 76 -10.62 -12.83 6.61
CA ARG A 76 -11.22 -13.20 7.89
C ARG A 76 -12.72 -12.90 7.93
N GLU A 77 -13.19 -11.85 7.25
CA GLU A 77 -14.62 -11.53 7.19
C GLU A 77 -15.43 -12.55 6.38
N VAL A 78 -14.82 -13.22 5.39
CA VAL A 78 -15.50 -14.22 4.54
C VAL A 78 -15.82 -15.54 5.28
N ILE A 79 -15.33 -15.73 6.51
CA ILE A 79 -15.49 -16.98 7.29
C ILE A 79 -16.44 -16.80 8.51
N GLY A 80 -17.11 -15.65 8.65
CA GLY A 80 -18.13 -15.40 9.67
C GLY A 80 -19.54 -15.29 9.08
N GLU A 81 -20.50 -15.99 9.69
CA GLU A 81 -21.92 -16.17 9.32
C GLU A 81 -22.72 -14.94 8.89
#